data_AF-A0A956HH30-F1
#
_entry.id   AF-A0A956HH30-F1
#
_cell.length_a   1.000
_cell.length_b   1.000
_cell.length_c   1.000
_cell.angle_alpha   90.00
_cell.angle_beta   90.00
_cell.angle_gamma   90.00
#
_symmetry.space_group_name_H-M   'P 1'
#
loop_
_entity.id
_entity.type
_entity.pdbx_description
1 polymer ?
#
loop_
_entity_poly.entity_id
_entity_poly.type
_entity_poly.pdbx_seq_one_letter_code
_entity_poly.pdbx_strand_id
1 'polypeptide(L)'
;MTGLARTSSLLALCVTLVASCGDPSGRGDDGLSGGSNGLTGGEATLDAATQTAGDETGDAPTTGSTGDASTSGGPLTTTSEPGSDSDLTDPTGMIETTDAPLEPRLCGFSSTTYGQGLAVLDVPKGSPERLVFTVPSLPDPALVLAATLRFDSHDADHPGEEGRIWLNGQGPYDLPADASWDNQDGVGQVDVSGATIAGDNTVEFGPGALEPASYYFIGNVALEVTALVDACPEPPPPAAVERTVWYQDASYTKRHNWVLRCDDYAYTAKGDEHLDEDCEGLYAPDGTRKGKAVFAFPALVPATYEVRVRARHTVNRNPLGALFVVDGEGKRIKQNDDLDYVVDVWGTAALAGDVEVVLDSSMEGESDSVIWVKLVPVG
;
A
#
# COMPACT_ATOMS: atom_id res chain seq x y z
N MET A 1 -69.12 20.90 22.82
CA MET A 1 -69.03 20.77 21.36
C MET A 1 -67.55 20.55 21.02
N THR A 2 -66.82 19.47 21.31
CA THR A 2 -67.00 18.00 21.32
C THR A 2 -67.39 17.39 19.98
N GLY A 3 -66.38 16.92 19.26
CA GLY A 3 -66.46 16.01 18.12
C GLY A 3 -65.13 15.24 17.98
N LEU A 4 -64.94 14.20 18.79
CA LEU A 4 -63.96 13.14 18.59
C LEU A 4 -64.52 12.15 17.57
N ALA A 5 -63.72 11.71 16.60
CA ALA A 5 -63.97 10.52 15.80
C ALA A 5 -62.86 9.49 16.02
N ARG A 6 -63.27 8.31 16.48
CA ARG A 6 -62.48 7.07 16.59
C ARG A 6 -62.58 6.28 15.29
N THR A 7 -61.54 5.52 14.94
CA THR A 7 -61.58 4.20 14.26
C THR A 7 -60.14 3.66 14.35
N SER A 8 -59.85 2.69 15.21
CA SER A 8 -60.07 1.23 15.11
C SER A 8 -58.87 0.50 14.50
N SER A 9 -58.35 -0.41 15.33
CA SER A 9 -57.19 -1.27 15.22
C SER A 9 -57.16 -2.22 14.03
N LEU A 10 -55.96 -2.59 13.59
CA LEU A 10 -55.61 -3.98 13.30
C LEU A 10 -54.09 -4.18 13.48
N LEU A 11 -53.76 -4.82 14.60
CA LEU A 11 -52.44 -5.31 14.97
C LEU A 11 -52.33 -6.73 14.39
N ALA A 12 -51.37 -6.99 13.50
CA ALA A 12 -51.03 -8.34 13.08
C ALA A 12 -49.74 -8.75 13.82
N LEU A 13 -49.93 -9.48 14.91
CA LEU A 13 -48.91 -10.13 15.70
C LEU A 13 -48.62 -11.50 15.07
N CYS A 14 -47.44 -11.70 14.50
CA CYS A 14 -46.97 -13.05 14.15
C CYS A 14 -46.27 -13.65 15.38
N VAL A 15 -46.81 -14.77 15.83
CA VAL A 15 -46.35 -15.62 16.93
C VAL A 15 -45.75 -16.89 16.32
N THR A 16 -44.81 -17.51 17.05
CA THR A 16 -44.18 -18.85 16.94
C THR A 16 -42.71 -18.79 16.49
N LEU A 17 -41.74 -19.45 17.14
CA LEU A 17 -41.76 -20.45 18.22
C LEU A 17 -40.42 -20.36 18.99
N VAL A 18 -40.48 -20.25 20.32
CA VAL A 18 -39.34 -20.47 21.22
C VAL A 18 -39.43 -21.92 21.70
N ALA A 19 -38.37 -22.71 21.52
CA ALA A 19 -38.17 -23.95 22.24
C ALA A 19 -36.92 -23.79 23.12
N SER A 20 -37.14 -23.88 24.43
CA SER A 20 -36.11 -23.75 25.47
C SER A 20 -35.72 -25.12 26.03
N CYS A 21 -34.47 -25.19 26.48
CA CYS A 21 -33.95 -25.96 27.63
C CYS A 21 -33.88 -27.48 27.55
N GLY A 22 -32.68 -27.99 27.83
CA GLY A 22 -32.48 -29.36 28.29
C GLY A 22 -31.01 -29.76 28.41
N ASP A 23 -30.28 -29.18 29.35
CA ASP A 23 -29.14 -29.85 29.98
C ASP A 23 -29.66 -30.48 31.30
N PRO A 24 -29.43 -31.78 31.52
CA PRO A 24 -28.79 -32.15 32.76
C PRO A 24 -27.79 -33.31 32.59
N SER A 25 -26.55 -33.04 33.04
CA SER A 25 -25.75 -33.89 33.93
C SER A 25 -26.03 -35.41 34.00
N GLY A 26 -25.01 -36.20 33.63
CA GLY A 26 -24.46 -37.22 34.54
C GLY A 26 -24.56 -38.70 34.15
N ARG A 27 -23.36 -39.32 34.13
CA ARG A 27 -23.04 -40.74 34.41
C ARG A 27 -23.43 -41.82 33.40
N GLY A 28 -22.42 -42.61 33.02
CA GLY A 28 -22.58 -44.01 32.63
C GLY A 28 -21.43 -44.50 31.77
N ASP A 29 -20.41 -45.07 32.42
CA ASP A 29 -19.43 -45.97 31.80
C ASP A 29 -20.16 -47.11 31.07
N ASP A 30 -19.70 -47.45 29.87
CA ASP A 30 -19.63 -48.84 29.40
C ASP A 30 -18.63 -48.90 28.23
N GLY A 31 -17.66 -49.81 28.38
CA GLY A 31 -16.58 -50.00 27.44
C GLY A 31 -16.88 -50.98 26.31
N LEU A 32 -15.78 -51.24 25.60
CA LEU A 32 -15.50 -52.41 24.75
C LEU A 32 -16.00 -52.38 23.29
N SER A 33 -14.99 -52.15 22.45
CA SER A 33 -14.55 -53.07 21.40
C SER A 33 -15.13 -52.92 19.99
N GLY A 34 -14.19 -52.87 19.04
CA GLY A 34 -14.26 -53.62 17.80
C GLY A 34 -14.78 -52.85 16.60
N GLY A 35 -13.97 -52.76 15.54
CA GLY A 35 -14.51 -52.49 14.21
C GLY A 35 -13.56 -51.78 13.25
N SER A 36 -12.49 -52.47 12.86
CA SER A 36 -11.77 -52.20 11.62
C SER A 36 -12.68 -52.31 10.39
N ASN A 37 -12.59 -51.36 9.46
CA ASN A 37 -12.71 -51.43 7.98
C ASN A 37 -12.72 -49.96 7.50
N GLY A 38 -11.80 -49.44 6.69
CA GLY A 38 -11.16 -50.02 5.52
C GLY A 38 -11.84 -49.45 4.27
N LEU A 39 -11.31 -48.36 3.69
CA LEU A 39 -11.53 -47.85 2.33
C LEU A 39 -10.42 -46.79 2.08
N THR A 40 -9.23 -47.12 1.54
CA THR A 40 -8.83 -47.23 0.12
C THR A 40 -9.35 -46.13 -0.81
N GLY A 41 -8.41 -45.32 -1.32
CA GLY A 41 -8.52 -44.44 -2.47
C GLY A 41 -7.73 -43.15 -2.23
N GLY A 42 -6.72 -42.75 -2.99
CA GLY A 42 -6.05 -43.30 -4.16
C GLY A 42 -4.83 -42.41 -4.39
N GLU A 43 -3.71 -43.02 -4.74
CA GLU A 43 -2.46 -42.34 -5.06
C GLU A 43 -2.61 -41.54 -6.37
N ALA A 44 -2.11 -40.30 -6.36
CA ALA A 44 -1.73 -39.57 -7.57
C ALA A 44 -0.32 -39.01 -7.34
N THR A 45 0.66 -39.82 -7.74
CA THR A 45 2.04 -39.41 -8.02
C THR A 45 2.08 -38.45 -9.21
N LEU A 46 2.69 -37.28 -9.04
CA LEU A 46 3.25 -36.51 -10.14
C LEU A 46 4.67 -36.07 -9.77
N ASP A 47 5.62 -36.74 -10.42
CA ASP A 47 7.01 -36.36 -10.55
C ASP A 47 7.14 -35.05 -11.34
N ALA A 48 7.97 -34.14 -10.83
CA ALA A 48 8.79 -33.26 -11.68
C ALA A 48 9.98 -32.75 -10.87
N ALA A 49 11.08 -33.50 -10.95
CA ALA A 49 12.40 -33.00 -10.63
C ALA A 49 12.82 -31.97 -11.69
N THR A 50 13.38 -30.84 -11.26
CA THR A 50 14.32 -30.08 -12.09
C THR A 50 15.47 -29.65 -11.21
N GLN A 51 16.56 -30.42 -11.32
CA GLN A 51 17.89 -30.03 -10.87
C GLN A 51 18.44 -29.05 -11.91
N THR A 52 18.94 -27.91 -11.45
CA THR A 52 19.96 -27.17 -12.20
C THR A 52 21.09 -26.84 -11.24
N ALA A 53 22.12 -27.68 -11.28
CA ALA A 53 23.44 -27.32 -10.80
C ALA A 53 24.14 -26.54 -11.92
N GLY A 54 24.74 -25.41 -11.57
CA GLY A 54 25.54 -24.57 -12.45
C GLY A 54 26.59 -23.85 -11.62
N ASP A 55 27.71 -24.55 -11.42
CA ASP A 55 28.98 -24.09 -10.88
C ASP A 55 29.71 -23.30 -11.98
N GLU A 56 30.02 -22.02 -11.79
CA GLU A 56 31.09 -21.35 -12.52
C GLU A 56 31.88 -20.37 -11.64
N THR A 57 33.19 -20.56 -11.74
CA THR A 57 34.32 -20.00 -11.01
C THR A 57 34.89 -18.74 -11.66
N GLY A 58 35.53 -17.87 -10.85
CA GLY A 58 36.55 -16.87 -11.29
C GLY A 58 35.96 -15.63 -11.96
N ASP A 59 36.49 -14.41 -11.87
CA ASP A 59 37.86 -13.98 -11.59
C ASP A 59 37.82 -12.51 -11.11
N ALA A 60 38.79 -12.14 -10.28
CA ALA A 60 39.11 -10.74 -9.98
C ALA A 60 39.84 -10.07 -11.15
N PRO A 61 39.87 -8.72 -11.19
CA PRO A 61 41.19 -8.12 -11.17
C PRO A 61 41.32 -6.90 -10.26
N THR A 62 42.54 -6.77 -9.75
CA THR A 62 43.11 -5.63 -9.02
C THR A 62 43.88 -4.70 -9.97
N THR A 63 44.26 -3.53 -9.42
CA THR A 63 45.21 -2.50 -9.91
C THR A 63 44.64 -1.48 -10.91
N GLY A 64 44.89 -0.17 -10.84
CA GLY A 64 45.81 0.66 -10.06
C GLY A 64 46.16 1.92 -10.88
N SER A 65 46.73 2.94 -10.21
CA SER A 65 47.36 4.18 -10.74
C SER A 65 46.47 5.43 -10.73
N THR A 66 46.63 6.38 -9.81
CA THR A 66 47.65 7.44 -9.67
C THR A 66 47.81 8.39 -10.86
N GLY A 67 47.63 9.69 -10.61
CA GLY A 67 47.89 10.78 -11.55
C GLY A 67 47.58 12.15 -10.94
N ASP A 68 48.60 12.72 -10.31
CA ASP A 68 48.67 13.97 -9.57
C ASP A 68 48.79 15.24 -10.44
N ALA A 69 48.62 16.38 -9.76
CA ALA A 69 49.26 17.70 -10.00
C ALA A 69 48.67 18.63 -11.09
N SER A 70 48.10 19.78 -10.68
CA SER A 70 48.75 21.12 -10.57
C SER A 70 48.70 21.92 -11.87
N THR A 71 48.67 23.25 -11.95
CA THR A 71 48.53 24.44 -11.07
C THR A 71 48.57 25.63 -12.05
N SER A 72 48.10 26.81 -11.62
CA SER A 72 48.37 28.17 -12.17
C SER A 72 47.69 28.56 -13.49
N GLY A 73 47.21 29.79 -13.65
CA GLY A 73 47.20 30.92 -12.75
C GLY A 73 46.64 32.17 -13.44
N GLY A 74 46.21 33.13 -12.60
CA GLY A 74 46.59 34.54 -12.74
C GLY A 74 45.85 35.42 -13.76
N PRO A 75 45.40 36.63 -13.35
CA PRO A 75 44.49 37.49 -14.12
C PRO A 75 45.23 38.48 -15.02
N LEU A 76 44.54 39.06 -16.01
CA LEU A 76 44.97 40.28 -16.69
C LEU A 76 43.78 41.24 -16.88
N THR A 77 43.91 42.38 -16.20
CA THR A 77 43.15 43.62 -16.35
C THR A 77 43.70 44.50 -17.49
N THR A 78 42.89 45.50 -17.88
CA THR A 78 43.16 46.70 -18.72
C THR A 78 43.05 46.46 -20.23
N THR A 79 42.43 47.33 -21.06
CA THR A 79 42.35 48.79 -20.99
C THR A 79 41.23 49.29 -21.91
N SER A 80 40.58 50.39 -21.53
CA SER A 80 39.65 51.16 -22.37
C SER A 80 40.38 52.02 -23.39
N GLU A 81 39.82 52.19 -24.58
CA GLU A 81 39.88 53.46 -25.33
C GLU A 81 38.52 53.73 -26.03
N PRO A 82 38.09 55.01 -26.12
CA PRO A 82 36.84 55.42 -26.72
C PRO A 82 37.03 55.88 -28.17
N GLY A 83 36.13 55.47 -29.06
CA GLY A 83 36.05 55.96 -30.43
C GLY A 83 34.62 56.39 -30.75
N SER A 84 34.42 57.69 -30.92
CA SER A 84 33.20 58.29 -31.48
C SER A 84 33.08 57.94 -32.97
N ASP A 85 31.88 57.69 -33.45
CA ASP A 85 31.04 58.68 -34.17
C ASP A 85 30.13 58.00 -35.21
N SER A 86 28.86 58.38 -35.17
CA SER A 86 27.89 58.48 -36.28
C SER A 86 27.73 57.33 -37.28
N ASP A 87 26.60 56.60 -37.21
CA ASP A 87 25.71 56.58 -38.37
C ASP A 87 24.23 56.29 -38.00
N LEU A 88 23.35 57.10 -38.57
CA LEU A 88 21.90 57.07 -38.46
C LEU A 88 21.35 56.24 -39.62
N THR A 89 20.78 55.06 -39.36
CA THR A 89 19.63 54.57 -40.14
C THR A 89 18.86 53.47 -39.40
N ASP A 90 17.56 53.72 -39.30
CA ASP A 90 16.44 52.77 -39.28
C ASP A 90 15.85 52.33 -37.92
N PRO A 91 14.75 52.98 -37.47
CA PRO A 91 13.92 52.52 -36.38
C PRO A 91 12.76 51.66 -36.92
N THR A 92 13.03 50.54 -37.59
CA THR A 92 12.01 49.51 -37.85
C THR A 92 12.59 48.10 -37.74
N GLY A 93 13.28 47.82 -36.64
CA GLY A 93 13.39 46.45 -36.14
C GLY A 93 12.02 46.03 -35.60
N MET A 94 11.08 45.67 -36.49
CA MET A 94 9.96 44.83 -36.09
C MET A 94 10.58 43.54 -35.54
N ILE A 95 10.57 43.42 -34.22
CA ILE A 95 10.73 42.13 -33.58
C ILE A 95 9.51 41.36 -34.05
N GLU A 96 9.66 40.56 -35.10
CA GLU A 96 8.74 39.48 -35.39
C GLU A 96 8.85 38.52 -34.20
N THR A 97 8.09 38.80 -33.14
CA THR A 97 7.64 37.77 -32.22
C THR A 97 6.69 36.90 -33.04
N THR A 98 7.26 35.99 -33.83
CA THR A 98 6.54 34.81 -34.30
C THR A 98 6.35 33.86 -33.13
N ASP A 99 5.58 34.30 -32.13
CA ASP A 99 4.94 33.37 -31.20
C ASP A 99 3.85 32.70 -32.04
N ALA A 100 4.23 31.62 -32.73
CA ALA A 100 3.25 30.74 -33.31
C ALA A 100 2.25 30.37 -32.20
N PRO A 101 0.92 30.34 -32.49
CA PRO A 101 -0.05 29.95 -31.49
C PRO A 101 0.37 28.61 -30.89
N LEU A 102 0.44 28.54 -29.56
CA LEU A 102 0.66 27.27 -28.88
C LEU A 102 -0.46 26.32 -29.27
N GLU A 103 -0.11 25.09 -29.63
CA GLU A 103 -1.07 24.06 -29.97
C GLU A 103 -1.52 23.33 -28.69
N PRO A 104 -2.80 22.95 -28.55
CA PRO A 104 -3.27 22.14 -27.45
C PRO A 104 -2.54 20.79 -27.35
N ARG A 105 -2.06 20.45 -26.15
CA ARG A 105 -1.43 19.16 -25.84
C ARG A 105 -2.10 18.50 -24.63
N LEU A 106 -2.26 17.19 -24.68
CA LEU A 106 -2.69 16.38 -23.54
C LEU A 106 -1.46 15.97 -22.71
N CYS A 107 -1.44 16.36 -21.44
CA CYS A 107 -0.37 16.11 -20.49
C CYS A 107 -0.90 15.35 -19.27
N GLY A 108 -0.15 14.36 -18.79
CA GLY A 108 -0.49 13.58 -17.60
C GLY A 108 0.35 14.02 -16.39
N PHE A 109 -0.31 14.24 -15.26
CA PHE A 109 0.31 14.65 -14.00
C PHE A 109 -0.10 13.65 -12.92
N SER A 110 0.87 12.91 -12.38
CA SER A 110 0.61 11.89 -11.37
C SER A 110 0.78 12.44 -9.96
N SER A 111 0.05 11.91 -8.98
CA SER A 111 0.25 12.28 -7.58
C SER A 111 1.64 11.87 -7.08
N THR A 112 2.12 12.52 -6.02
CA THR A 112 3.38 12.17 -5.36
C THR A 112 3.41 10.74 -4.80
N THR A 113 2.23 10.15 -4.58
CA THR A 113 1.99 8.79 -4.10
C THR A 113 1.54 7.82 -5.22
N TYR A 114 1.67 8.21 -6.49
CA TYR A 114 1.26 7.35 -7.60
C TYR A 114 2.06 6.04 -7.62
N GLY A 115 1.39 4.92 -7.89
CA GLY A 115 1.98 3.58 -7.85
C GLY A 115 2.24 3.03 -6.44
N GLN A 116 1.86 3.75 -5.38
CA GLN A 116 2.14 3.35 -3.99
C GLN A 116 1.07 2.45 -3.34
N GLY A 117 0.15 1.91 -4.14
CA GLY A 117 -1.01 1.15 -3.66
C GLY A 117 -2.21 2.05 -3.36
N LEU A 118 -3.27 1.45 -2.81
CA LEU A 118 -4.51 2.15 -2.48
C LEU A 118 -4.53 2.59 -1.01
N ALA A 119 -4.97 3.81 -0.75
CA ALA A 119 -5.23 4.33 0.60
C ALA A 119 -6.68 4.09 1.00
N VAL A 120 -6.93 3.70 2.26
CA VAL A 120 -8.24 3.30 2.77
C VAL A 120 -8.97 4.47 3.41
N LEU A 121 -10.23 4.67 3.04
CA LEU A 121 -11.17 5.49 3.79
C LEU A 121 -12.22 4.57 4.41
N ASP A 122 -12.22 4.47 5.74
CA ASP A 122 -13.23 3.73 6.53
C ASP A 122 -13.73 4.65 7.65
N VAL A 123 -14.80 5.39 7.39
CA VAL A 123 -15.25 6.44 8.30
C VAL A 123 -16.79 6.54 8.35
N PRO A 124 -17.36 6.87 9.51
CA PRO A 124 -18.80 7.06 9.63
C PRO A 124 -19.27 8.24 8.78
N LYS A 125 -20.55 8.21 8.38
CA LYS A 125 -21.17 9.30 7.65
C LYS A 125 -21.00 10.65 8.35
N GLY A 126 -20.61 11.67 7.59
CA GLY A 126 -20.39 13.02 8.08
C GLY A 126 -19.05 13.23 8.80
N SER A 127 -18.17 12.22 8.83
CA SER A 127 -16.78 12.39 9.25
C SER A 127 -16.09 13.48 8.41
N PRO A 128 -15.24 14.33 9.03
CA PRO A 128 -14.44 15.32 8.29
C PRO A 128 -13.19 14.71 7.65
N GLU A 129 -12.87 13.44 7.94
CA GLU A 129 -11.68 12.77 7.43
C GLU A 129 -11.72 12.61 5.91
N ARG A 130 -10.55 12.79 5.29
CA ARG A 130 -10.36 12.70 3.84
C ARG A 130 -9.01 12.06 3.53
N LEU A 131 -8.96 11.25 2.48
CA LEU A 131 -7.71 10.91 1.80
C LEU A 131 -7.24 12.14 1.04
N VAL A 132 -5.95 12.45 1.10
CA VAL A 132 -5.36 13.64 0.48
C VAL A 132 -4.19 13.26 -0.40
N PHE A 133 -4.23 13.70 -1.65
CA PHE A 133 -3.22 13.46 -2.66
C PHE A 133 -2.73 14.78 -3.25
N THR A 134 -1.43 14.89 -3.52
CA THR A 134 -0.85 16.07 -4.17
C THR A 134 -0.40 15.72 -5.57
N VAL A 135 -0.90 16.44 -6.57
CA VAL A 135 -0.50 16.35 -7.98
C VAL A 135 0.33 17.60 -8.32
N PRO A 136 1.66 17.48 -8.45
CA PRO A 136 2.54 18.63 -8.60
C PRO A 136 2.63 19.14 -10.04
N SER A 137 3.22 20.33 -10.18
CA SER A 137 3.75 20.87 -11.44
C SER A 137 2.74 21.16 -12.55
N LEU A 138 1.45 21.40 -12.25
CA LEU A 138 0.48 21.81 -13.26
C LEU A 138 0.80 23.20 -13.84
N PRO A 139 0.51 23.44 -15.13
CA PRO A 139 0.72 24.75 -15.77
C PRO A 139 -0.23 25.82 -15.21
N ASP A 140 -0.02 27.07 -15.62
CA ASP A 140 -0.96 28.16 -15.32
C ASP A 140 -2.38 27.77 -15.80
N PRO A 141 -3.42 27.85 -14.94
CA PRO A 141 -4.80 27.55 -15.31
C PRO A 141 -5.32 28.32 -16.53
N ALA A 142 -4.76 29.50 -16.83
CA ALA A 142 -5.12 30.25 -18.03
C ALA A 142 -4.72 29.55 -19.34
N LEU A 143 -3.77 28.60 -19.27
CA LEU A 143 -3.33 27.77 -20.39
C LEU A 143 -4.11 26.44 -20.47
N VAL A 144 -4.87 26.08 -19.44
CA VAL A 144 -5.63 24.84 -19.36
C VAL A 144 -6.97 24.97 -20.08
N LEU A 145 -7.21 24.08 -21.04
CA LEU A 145 -8.46 24.02 -21.82
C LEU A 145 -9.45 23.00 -21.24
N ALA A 146 -8.94 21.90 -20.68
CA ALA A 146 -9.73 20.85 -20.03
C ALA A 146 -8.86 20.09 -19.02
N ALA A 147 -9.47 19.57 -17.96
CA ALA A 147 -8.80 18.73 -16.98
C ALA A 147 -9.71 17.57 -16.53
N THR A 148 -9.16 16.37 -16.50
CA THR A 148 -9.84 15.15 -16.03
C THR A 148 -9.04 14.52 -14.91
N LEU A 149 -9.67 14.34 -13.76
CA LEU A 149 -9.14 13.53 -12.67
C LEU A 149 -9.33 12.05 -12.98
N ARG A 150 -8.30 11.26 -12.78
CA ARG A 150 -8.28 9.81 -12.91
C ARG A 150 -7.71 9.17 -11.65
N PHE A 151 -8.22 8.02 -11.27
CA PHE A 151 -7.75 7.25 -10.13
C PHE A 151 -8.23 5.81 -10.22
N ASP A 152 -7.55 4.94 -9.50
CA ASP A 152 -8.02 3.57 -9.25
C ASP A 152 -8.78 3.53 -7.93
N SER A 153 -9.83 2.73 -7.87
CA SER A 153 -10.63 2.49 -6.67
C SER A 153 -10.78 1.01 -6.40
N HIS A 154 -11.00 0.64 -5.13
CA HIS A 154 -11.47 -0.69 -4.76
C HIS A 154 -12.66 -0.55 -3.82
N ASP A 155 -13.66 -1.42 -4.00
CA ASP A 155 -14.88 -1.44 -3.18
C ASP A 155 -15.68 -0.12 -3.24
N ALA A 156 -15.66 0.55 -4.39
CA ALA A 156 -16.46 1.75 -4.62
C ALA A 156 -17.76 1.36 -5.35
N ASP A 157 -18.72 0.81 -4.62
CA ASP A 157 -19.85 0.06 -5.18
C ASP A 157 -21.24 0.68 -4.92
N HIS A 158 -21.31 1.83 -4.24
CA HIS A 158 -22.57 2.56 -4.02
C HIS A 158 -22.67 3.84 -4.87
N PRO A 159 -23.10 3.77 -6.16
CA PRO A 159 -23.26 4.93 -7.03
C PRO A 159 -24.01 6.11 -6.38
N GLY A 160 -23.35 7.27 -6.32
CA GLY A 160 -23.90 8.51 -5.77
C GLY A 160 -23.87 8.62 -4.24
N GLU A 161 -23.58 7.54 -3.52
CA GLU A 161 -23.59 7.48 -2.05
C GLU A 161 -22.21 7.19 -1.46
N GLU A 162 -21.33 6.52 -2.22
CA GLU A 162 -20.03 6.01 -1.76
C GLU A 162 -19.13 7.10 -1.17
N GLY A 163 -18.80 8.11 -1.99
CA GLY A 163 -17.82 9.13 -1.63
C GLY A 163 -18.06 10.46 -2.32
N ARG A 164 -17.24 11.44 -1.96
CA ARG A 164 -17.18 12.77 -2.59
C ARG A 164 -15.73 13.18 -2.80
N ILE A 165 -15.49 13.96 -3.86
CA ILE A 165 -14.17 14.42 -4.26
C ILE A 165 -14.10 15.95 -4.22
N TRP A 166 -12.95 16.49 -3.83
CA TRP A 166 -12.62 17.91 -3.94
C TRP A 166 -11.27 18.10 -4.64
N LEU A 167 -11.17 19.10 -5.51
CA LEU A 167 -9.92 19.53 -6.12
C LEU A 167 -9.63 20.97 -5.70
N ASN A 168 -8.53 21.20 -4.98
CA ASN A 168 -8.16 22.50 -4.41
C ASN A 168 -9.29 23.15 -3.59
N GLY A 169 -10.05 22.33 -2.87
CA GLY A 169 -11.23 22.75 -2.12
C GLY A 169 -12.49 23.03 -2.97
N GLN A 170 -12.41 22.96 -4.30
CA GLN A 170 -13.58 23.03 -5.18
C GLN A 170 -14.28 21.67 -5.28
N GLY A 171 -15.61 21.70 -5.34
CA GLY A 171 -16.47 20.52 -5.28
C GLY A 171 -17.68 20.74 -4.36
N PRO A 172 -18.33 19.67 -3.87
CA PRO A 172 -17.97 18.28 -4.09
C PRO A 172 -18.32 17.79 -5.50
N TYR A 173 -17.47 16.95 -6.07
CA TYR A 173 -17.82 16.07 -7.18
C TYR A 173 -18.24 14.71 -6.61
N ASP A 174 -19.16 14.01 -7.28
CA ASP A 174 -19.50 12.64 -6.87
C ASP A 174 -18.33 11.71 -7.18
N LEU A 175 -18.04 10.77 -6.27
CA LEU A 175 -17.11 9.67 -6.54
C LEU A 175 -17.78 8.71 -7.55
N PRO A 176 -17.21 8.50 -8.76
CA PRO A 176 -17.63 7.40 -9.61
C PRO A 176 -17.57 6.07 -8.86
N ALA A 177 -18.69 5.36 -8.85
CA ALA A 177 -18.87 4.06 -8.23
C ALA A 177 -19.80 3.23 -9.10
N ASP A 178 -19.67 1.90 -9.04
CA ASP A 178 -20.48 0.95 -9.81
C ASP A 178 -20.80 -0.26 -8.93
N ALA A 179 -22.07 -0.68 -8.86
CA ALA A 179 -22.48 -1.80 -8.01
C ALA A 179 -21.79 -3.15 -8.35
N SER A 180 -21.14 -3.26 -9.50
CA SER A 180 -20.29 -4.41 -9.84
C SER A 180 -18.89 -4.35 -9.22
N TRP A 181 -18.55 -3.26 -8.54
CA TRP A 181 -17.26 -3.06 -7.87
C TRP A 181 -17.23 -3.50 -6.40
N ASP A 182 -18.26 -4.19 -5.93
CA ASP A 182 -18.31 -4.82 -4.61
C ASP A 182 -17.13 -5.79 -4.45
N ASN A 183 -16.19 -5.42 -3.56
CA ASN A 183 -14.90 -6.09 -3.38
C ASN A 183 -14.12 -6.29 -4.70
N GLN A 184 -14.27 -5.38 -5.68
CA GLN A 184 -13.51 -5.39 -6.94
C GLN A 184 -12.84 -4.04 -7.19
N ASP A 185 -11.89 -4.07 -8.12
CA ASP A 185 -11.21 -2.88 -8.62
C ASP A 185 -12.06 -2.13 -9.66
N GLY A 186 -11.98 -0.81 -9.61
CA GLY A 186 -12.61 0.14 -10.52
C GLY A 186 -11.67 1.25 -10.95
N VAL A 187 -12.04 1.97 -12.02
CA VAL A 187 -11.29 3.14 -12.50
C VAL A 187 -12.23 4.33 -12.57
N GLY A 188 -11.97 5.34 -11.75
CA GLY A 188 -12.74 6.56 -11.68
C GLY A 188 -12.23 7.62 -12.65
N GLN A 189 -13.17 8.36 -13.25
CA GLN A 189 -12.88 9.56 -14.06
C GLN A 189 -13.87 10.67 -13.75
N VAL A 190 -13.36 11.88 -13.52
CA VAL A 190 -14.17 13.07 -13.21
C VAL A 190 -13.66 14.27 -14.00
N ASP A 191 -14.56 14.97 -14.70
CA ASP A 191 -14.23 16.27 -15.29
C ASP A 191 -14.08 17.31 -14.17
N VAL A 192 -12.87 17.86 -14.07
CA VAL A 192 -12.48 18.86 -13.06
C VAL A 192 -11.99 20.15 -13.74
N SER A 193 -12.41 20.37 -14.98
CA SER A 193 -12.08 21.57 -15.75
C SER A 193 -12.44 22.84 -14.97
N GLY A 194 -11.49 23.75 -14.84
CA GLY A 194 -11.64 25.01 -14.10
C GLY A 194 -11.36 24.94 -12.60
N ALA A 195 -11.10 23.76 -12.02
CA ALA A 195 -10.74 23.61 -10.61
C ALA A 195 -9.21 23.46 -10.37
N THR A 196 -8.41 23.39 -11.43
CA THR A 196 -6.93 23.31 -11.34
C THR A 196 -6.30 24.66 -10.98
N ILE A 197 -5.16 24.61 -10.27
CA ILE A 197 -4.29 25.76 -10.00
C ILE A 197 -2.88 25.54 -10.57
N ALA A 198 -2.08 26.59 -10.67
CA ALA A 198 -0.68 26.48 -11.07
C ALA A 198 0.15 25.79 -9.97
N GLY A 199 1.05 24.89 -10.37
CA GLY A 199 1.90 24.14 -9.44
C GLY A 199 1.16 22.97 -8.79
N ASP A 200 1.20 22.91 -7.46
CA ASP A 200 0.69 21.78 -6.70
C ASP A 200 -0.82 21.84 -6.53
N ASN A 201 -1.49 20.76 -6.93
CA ASN A 201 -2.92 20.59 -6.82
C ASN A 201 -3.24 19.54 -5.76
N THR A 202 -4.19 19.84 -4.88
CA THR A 202 -4.64 18.92 -3.83
C THR A 202 -5.94 18.25 -4.24
N VAL A 203 -5.93 16.92 -4.33
CA VAL A 203 -7.12 16.08 -4.55
C VAL A 203 -7.50 15.42 -3.24
N GLU A 204 -8.75 15.58 -2.82
CA GLU A 204 -9.26 14.99 -1.58
C GLU A 204 -10.44 14.07 -1.87
N PHE A 205 -10.48 12.91 -1.21
CA PHE A 205 -11.58 11.94 -1.25
C PHE A 205 -12.14 11.79 0.16
N GLY A 206 -13.44 11.98 0.34
CA GLY A 206 -14.10 11.92 1.65
C GLY A 206 -15.41 11.14 1.61
N PRO A 207 -16.07 11.00 2.78
CA PRO A 207 -17.27 10.20 2.89
C PRO A 207 -18.44 10.79 2.09
N GLY A 208 -19.25 9.90 1.54
CA GLY A 208 -20.49 10.24 0.86
C GLY A 208 -21.70 10.22 1.79
N ALA A 209 -22.85 9.83 1.23
CA ALA A 209 -24.12 9.80 1.95
C ALA A 209 -24.49 8.41 2.49
N LEU A 210 -23.67 7.40 2.20
CA LEU A 210 -23.87 6.00 2.60
C LEU A 210 -24.01 5.86 4.13
N GLU A 211 -24.89 4.96 4.56
CA GLU A 211 -25.16 4.66 5.97
C GLU A 211 -24.77 3.20 6.28
N PRO A 212 -24.05 2.92 7.39
CA PRO A 212 -23.63 3.86 8.43
C PRO A 212 -22.30 4.60 8.13
N ALA A 213 -21.55 4.15 7.13
CA ALA A 213 -20.18 4.57 6.85
C ALA A 213 -19.90 4.53 5.35
N SER A 214 -18.84 5.24 4.94
CA SER A 214 -18.20 5.05 3.64
C SER A 214 -16.97 4.17 3.82
N TYR A 215 -16.82 3.17 2.96
CA TYR A 215 -15.69 2.25 2.98
C TYR A 215 -15.21 2.02 1.55
N TYR A 216 -14.04 2.56 1.21
CA TYR A 216 -13.44 2.35 -0.11
C TYR A 216 -11.94 2.64 -0.08
N PHE A 217 -11.26 2.26 -1.15
CA PHE A 217 -9.83 2.51 -1.33
C PHE A 217 -9.57 3.35 -2.57
N ILE A 218 -8.55 4.22 -2.54
CA ILE A 218 -8.17 5.08 -3.67
C ILE A 218 -6.65 5.04 -3.89
N GLY A 219 -6.22 4.91 -5.14
CA GLY A 219 -4.82 5.04 -5.52
C GLY A 219 -4.62 5.53 -6.95
N ASN A 220 -3.36 5.57 -7.40
CA ASN A 220 -2.99 5.99 -8.76
C ASN A 220 -3.67 7.27 -9.24
N VAL A 221 -3.76 8.26 -8.35
CA VAL A 221 -4.41 9.55 -8.59
C VAL A 221 -3.59 10.37 -9.58
N ALA A 222 -4.22 10.82 -10.66
CA ALA A 222 -3.58 11.62 -11.70
C ALA A 222 -4.56 12.64 -12.33
N LEU A 223 -4.03 13.75 -12.85
CA LEU A 223 -4.74 14.71 -13.68
C LEU A 223 -4.28 14.58 -15.12
N GLU A 224 -5.22 14.32 -16.04
CA GLU A 224 -5.02 14.45 -17.48
C GLU A 224 -5.49 15.85 -17.91
N VAL A 225 -4.56 16.68 -18.36
CA VAL A 225 -4.82 18.11 -18.64
C VAL A 225 -4.52 18.40 -20.11
N THR A 226 -5.51 18.95 -20.81
CA THR A 226 -5.28 19.53 -22.14
C THR A 226 -4.90 21.01 -21.97
N ALA A 227 -3.70 21.41 -22.38
CA ALA A 227 -3.19 22.77 -22.18
C ALA A 227 -2.42 23.31 -23.42
N LEU A 228 -2.36 24.63 -23.52
CA LEU A 228 -1.56 25.38 -24.50
C LEU A 228 -0.13 25.52 -23.98
N VAL A 229 0.72 24.52 -24.26
CA VAL A 229 2.12 24.46 -23.79
C VAL A 229 3.05 23.99 -24.90
N ASP A 230 4.31 24.44 -24.88
CA ASP A 230 5.33 23.99 -25.83
C ASP A 230 5.65 22.50 -25.68
N ALA A 231 5.72 22.04 -24.43
CA ALA A 231 5.93 20.65 -24.04
C ALA A 231 5.21 20.37 -22.72
N CYS A 232 4.81 19.11 -22.52
CA CYS A 232 4.33 18.69 -21.20
C CYS A 232 5.51 18.70 -20.22
N PRO A 233 5.35 19.26 -19.01
CA PRO A 233 6.38 19.18 -18.00
C PRO A 233 6.64 17.72 -17.65
N GLU A 234 7.90 17.38 -17.45
CA GLU A 234 8.28 16.06 -16.95
C GLU A 234 7.77 15.94 -15.51
N PRO A 235 7.02 14.89 -15.16
CA PRO A 235 6.58 14.69 -13.79
C PRO A 235 7.81 14.55 -12.88
N PRO A 236 7.78 15.11 -11.66
CA PRO A 236 8.85 14.84 -10.72
C PRO A 236 8.92 13.33 -10.44
N PRO A 237 10.11 12.79 -10.10
CA PRO A 237 10.21 11.43 -9.62
C PRO A 237 9.23 11.21 -8.46
N PRO A 238 8.55 10.05 -8.40
CA PRO A 238 7.65 9.76 -7.29
C PRO A 238 8.41 9.85 -5.97
N ALA A 239 7.74 10.33 -4.92
CA ALA A 239 8.33 10.39 -3.60
C ALA A 239 8.28 8.99 -2.95
N ALA A 240 9.32 8.64 -2.20
CA ALA A 240 9.24 7.49 -1.32
C ALA A 240 8.23 7.75 -0.20
N VAL A 241 7.35 6.78 0.05
CA VAL A 241 6.31 6.88 1.10
C VAL A 241 6.34 5.67 2.03
N GLU A 242 5.69 5.81 3.18
CA GLU A 242 5.52 4.70 4.11
C GLU A 242 4.69 3.57 3.47
N ARG A 243 5.15 2.32 3.63
CA ARG A 243 4.44 1.11 3.17
C ARG A 243 4.36 0.11 4.31
N THR A 244 3.21 -0.53 4.48
CA THR A 244 2.99 -1.57 5.51
C THR A 244 2.41 -2.81 4.87
N VAL A 245 2.91 -3.99 5.23
CA VAL A 245 2.33 -5.29 4.86
C VAL A 245 2.00 -6.02 6.15
N TRP A 246 0.75 -6.44 6.28
CA TRP A 246 0.26 -7.16 7.46
C TRP A 246 0.52 -8.65 7.34
N TYR A 247 0.49 -9.36 8.46
CA TYR A 247 0.72 -10.81 8.48
C TYR A 247 -0.31 -11.57 7.65
N GLN A 248 -1.54 -11.06 7.52
CA GLN A 248 -2.57 -11.66 6.67
C GLN A 248 -2.18 -11.62 5.18
N ASP A 249 -1.43 -10.60 4.76
CA ASP A 249 -1.03 -10.38 3.37
C ASP A 249 0.34 -11.02 3.04
N ALA A 250 1.01 -11.60 4.04
CA ALA A 250 2.28 -12.28 3.86
C ALA A 250 2.10 -13.65 3.20
N SER A 251 3.10 -14.09 2.43
CA SER A 251 3.13 -15.47 1.93
C SER A 251 3.92 -16.38 2.89
N TYR A 252 3.43 -17.60 3.10
CA TYR A 252 3.97 -18.51 4.10
C TYR A 252 4.54 -19.80 3.48
N THR A 253 5.80 -20.11 3.80
CA THR A 253 6.33 -21.46 3.57
C THR A 253 6.07 -22.34 4.78
N LYS A 254 5.77 -23.62 4.52
CA LYS A 254 5.31 -24.57 5.56
C LYS A 254 4.13 -23.99 6.36
N ARG A 255 3.12 -23.47 5.64
CA ARG A 255 1.93 -22.79 6.22
C ARG A 255 1.31 -23.57 7.38
N HIS A 256 1.36 -24.90 7.36
CA HIS A 256 0.86 -25.78 8.42
C HIS A 256 1.55 -25.63 9.78
N ASN A 257 2.73 -24.98 9.85
CA ASN A 257 3.45 -24.67 11.10
C ASN A 257 3.17 -23.25 11.63
N TRP A 258 2.40 -22.44 10.90
CA TRP A 258 2.03 -21.08 11.28
C TRP A 258 0.62 -21.03 11.84
N VAL A 259 0.44 -20.32 12.95
CA VAL A 259 -0.87 -19.95 13.48
C VAL A 259 -1.13 -18.52 13.04
N LEU A 260 -2.23 -18.28 12.31
CA LEU A 260 -2.71 -16.95 11.96
C LEU A 260 -3.96 -16.66 12.79
N ARG A 261 -3.80 -15.81 13.81
CA ARG A 261 -4.95 -15.36 14.60
C ARG A 261 -5.81 -14.40 13.78
N CYS A 262 -7.08 -14.21 14.14
CA CYS A 262 -8.01 -13.49 13.24
C CYS A 262 -7.75 -12.00 13.27
N ASP A 263 -7.49 -11.49 14.47
CA ASP A 263 -7.49 -10.06 14.74
C ASP A 263 -6.21 -9.62 15.47
N ASP A 264 -5.11 -10.37 15.33
CA ASP A 264 -3.99 -10.28 16.27
C ASP A 264 -2.61 -10.35 15.60
N TYR A 265 -2.04 -11.55 15.43
CA TYR A 265 -0.68 -11.75 14.88
C TYR A 265 -0.50 -13.17 14.32
N ALA A 266 0.56 -13.36 13.53
CA ALA A 266 1.04 -14.68 13.11
C ALA A 266 2.24 -15.13 13.94
N TYR A 267 2.35 -16.44 14.20
CA TYR A 267 3.51 -17.03 14.85
C TYR A 267 3.74 -18.49 14.48
N THR A 268 4.98 -18.95 14.58
CA THR A 268 5.31 -20.37 14.45
C THR A 268 5.08 -21.09 15.78
N ALA A 269 4.39 -22.24 15.73
CA ALA A 269 3.99 -23.00 16.93
C ALA A 269 4.30 -24.50 16.80
N LYS A 270 4.32 -25.21 17.94
CA LYS A 270 4.50 -26.68 17.98
C LYS A 270 3.29 -27.34 18.63
N GLY A 271 2.69 -28.30 17.94
CA GLY A 271 1.60 -29.12 18.51
C GLY A 271 0.44 -28.26 19.00
N ASP A 272 -0.05 -28.53 20.21
CA ASP A 272 -1.24 -27.90 20.79
C ASP A 272 -1.00 -26.48 21.34
N GLU A 273 0.09 -25.80 20.96
CA GLU A 273 0.42 -24.43 21.38
C GLU A 273 -0.44 -23.34 20.70
N HIS A 274 -1.68 -23.67 20.36
CA HIS A 274 -2.65 -22.76 19.77
C HIS A 274 -4.02 -22.99 20.39
N LEU A 275 -4.78 -21.91 20.54
CA LEU A 275 -6.22 -22.00 20.73
C LEU A 275 -6.84 -22.34 19.37
N ASP A 276 -8.04 -22.93 19.35
CA ASP A 276 -8.76 -23.38 18.13
C ASP A 276 -9.03 -22.28 17.06
N GLU A 277 -8.51 -21.07 17.26
CA GLU A 277 -8.68 -19.88 16.45
C GLU A 277 -7.47 -19.67 15.50
N ASP A 278 -7.30 -20.58 14.54
CA ASP A 278 -6.54 -20.32 13.31
C ASP A 278 -7.54 -20.01 12.19
N CYS A 279 -7.47 -18.81 11.64
CA CYS A 279 -8.61 -18.23 10.91
C CYS A 279 -8.77 -18.78 9.50
N GLU A 280 -7.70 -19.38 9.00
CA GLU A 280 -7.71 -20.13 7.76
C GLU A 280 -7.89 -21.63 8.00
N GLY A 281 -7.81 -22.11 9.25
CA GLY A 281 -7.92 -23.53 9.60
C GLY A 281 -6.84 -24.41 8.96
N LEU A 282 -5.68 -23.85 8.63
CA LEU A 282 -4.59 -24.51 7.92
C LEU A 282 -3.46 -24.97 8.85
N TYR A 283 -3.49 -24.60 10.13
CA TYR A 283 -2.51 -25.05 11.11
C TYR A 283 -2.64 -26.57 11.36
N ALA A 284 -1.57 -27.30 11.05
CA ALA A 284 -1.44 -28.74 11.20
C ALA A 284 0.05 -29.09 11.40
N PRO A 285 0.61 -28.80 12.59
CA PRO A 285 2.05 -28.68 12.79
C PRO A 285 2.78 -30.01 12.61
N ASP A 286 3.92 -29.98 11.94
CA ASP A 286 4.81 -31.14 11.77
C ASP A 286 5.77 -31.35 12.97
N GLY A 287 5.64 -30.50 13.99
CA GLY A 287 6.45 -30.52 15.21
C GLY A 287 7.73 -29.69 15.15
N THR A 288 8.06 -29.06 14.01
CA THR A 288 9.35 -28.37 13.80
C THR A 288 9.34 -26.86 14.07
N ARG A 289 8.17 -26.20 14.13
CA ARG A 289 8.01 -24.72 14.14
C ARG A 289 8.70 -24.00 12.98
N LYS A 290 9.07 -24.71 11.92
CA LYS A 290 9.83 -24.13 10.81
C LYS A 290 8.92 -23.58 9.75
N GLY A 291 9.32 -22.45 9.20
CA GLY A 291 8.68 -21.82 8.05
C GLY A 291 9.29 -20.46 7.79
N LYS A 292 8.74 -19.76 6.79
CA LYS A 292 9.06 -18.37 6.49
C LYS A 292 7.76 -17.61 6.30
N ALA A 293 7.71 -16.36 6.77
CA ALA A 293 6.70 -15.39 6.37
C ALA A 293 7.38 -14.32 5.51
N VAL A 294 6.89 -14.12 4.29
CA VAL A 294 7.48 -13.24 3.29
C VAL A 294 6.53 -12.06 3.04
N PHE A 295 7.03 -10.86 3.32
CA PHE A 295 6.32 -9.59 3.16
C PHE A 295 6.83 -8.91 1.89
N ALA A 296 6.01 -8.87 0.85
CA ALA A 296 6.38 -8.33 -0.46
C ALA A 296 6.03 -6.84 -0.58
N PHE A 297 7.01 -6.04 -0.99
CA PHE A 297 6.89 -4.62 -1.29
C PHE A 297 7.20 -4.40 -2.77
N PRO A 298 6.21 -4.58 -3.67
CA PRO A 298 6.43 -4.38 -5.10
C PRO A 298 6.61 -2.90 -5.43
N ALA A 299 7.42 -2.64 -6.46
CA ALA A 299 7.63 -1.32 -7.05
C ALA A 299 7.96 -0.21 -6.03
N LEU A 300 8.82 -0.51 -5.05
CA LEU A 300 9.28 0.46 -4.07
C LEU A 300 10.12 1.56 -4.73
N VAL A 301 9.79 2.81 -4.44
CA VAL A 301 10.55 3.96 -4.95
C VAL A 301 11.94 3.97 -4.31
N PRO A 302 13.02 4.19 -5.08
CA PRO A 302 14.37 4.23 -4.52
C PRO A 302 14.51 5.26 -3.39
N ALA A 303 14.77 4.80 -2.17
CA ALA A 303 15.09 5.63 -1.02
C ALA A 303 15.78 4.83 0.08
N THR A 304 16.23 5.52 1.13
CA THR A 304 16.59 4.86 2.39
C THR A 304 15.33 4.69 3.23
N TYR A 305 15.06 3.49 3.69
CA TYR A 305 13.91 3.16 4.53
C TYR A 305 14.36 2.65 5.89
N GLU A 306 13.73 3.14 6.96
CA GLU A 306 13.73 2.49 8.26
C GLU A 306 12.73 1.33 8.22
N VAL A 307 13.25 0.12 8.42
CA VAL A 307 12.46 -1.10 8.47
C VAL A 307 12.00 -1.31 9.91
N ARG A 308 10.69 -1.23 10.10
CA ARG A 308 10.02 -1.45 11.38
C ARG A 308 9.27 -2.76 11.33
N VAL A 309 9.31 -3.50 12.43
CA VAL A 309 8.59 -4.76 12.60
C VAL A 309 7.73 -4.62 13.83
N ARG A 310 6.42 -4.89 13.71
CA ARG A 310 5.57 -5.07 14.87
C ARG A 310 5.36 -6.55 15.12
N ALA A 311 5.52 -6.97 16.37
CA ALA A 311 5.40 -8.35 16.76
C ALA A 311 4.83 -8.46 18.19
N ARG A 312 4.47 -9.69 18.56
CA ARG A 312 4.07 -10.02 19.93
C ARG A 312 5.21 -10.71 20.67
N HIS A 313 5.76 -9.99 21.64
CA HIS A 313 6.81 -10.43 22.53
C HIS A 313 6.22 -11.20 23.70
N THR A 314 6.77 -12.39 23.92
CA THR A 314 6.41 -13.23 25.06
C THR A 314 7.65 -13.99 25.54
N VAL A 315 7.70 -14.33 26.81
CA VAL A 315 8.86 -14.99 27.44
C VAL A 315 9.24 -16.35 26.81
N ASN A 316 8.34 -16.96 26.04
CA ASN A 316 8.54 -18.25 25.35
C ASN A 316 8.90 -18.12 23.86
N ARG A 317 9.20 -16.91 23.36
CA ARG A 317 9.76 -16.72 22.00
C ARG A 317 11.20 -17.19 21.91
N ASN A 318 11.68 -17.24 20.67
CA ASN A 318 13.04 -17.60 20.34
C ASN A 318 14.09 -16.85 21.19
N PRO A 319 14.87 -17.57 22.03
CA PRO A 319 15.86 -16.94 22.90
C PRO A 319 17.04 -16.33 22.14
N LEU A 320 17.26 -16.71 20.88
CA LEU A 320 18.24 -16.09 20.01
C LEU A 320 17.70 -14.83 19.30
N GLY A 321 16.38 -14.61 19.36
CA GLY A 321 15.67 -13.56 18.64
C GLY A 321 15.23 -14.01 17.24
N ALA A 322 14.09 -13.47 16.80
CA ALA A 322 13.51 -13.73 15.49
C ALA A 322 14.40 -13.16 14.39
N LEU A 323 14.74 -13.98 13.38
CA LEU A 323 15.60 -13.59 12.28
C LEU A 323 14.79 -12.94 11.17
N PHE A 324 15.02 -11.65 10.94
CA PHE A 324 14.46 -10.90 9.82
C PHE A 324 15.55 -10.63 8.79
N VAL A 325 15.27 -11.00 7.54
CA VAL A 325 16.14 -10.76 6.39
C VAL A 325 15.52 -9.68 5.51
N VAL A 326 16.28 -8.62 5.24
CA VAL A 326 15.90 -7.52 4.34
C VAL A 326 16.99 -7.40 3.30
N ASP A 327 16.64 -7.54 2.01
CA ASP A 327 17.59 -7.46 0.89
C ASP A 327 18.87 -8.31 1.11
N GLY A 328 18.68 -9.54 1.59
CA GLY A 328 19.77 -10.49 1.88
C GLY A 328 20.54 -10.24 3.19
N GLU A 329 20.32 -9.12 3.89
CA GLU A 329 20.92 -8.86 5.20
C GLU A 329 20.03 -9.38 6.33
N GLY A 330 20.56 -10.27 7.16
CA GLY A 330 19.84 -10.82 8.32
C GLY A 330 20.16 -10.08 9.63
N LYS A 331 19.14 -9.66 10.37
CA LYS A 331 19.28 -9.19 11.76
C LYS A 331 18.26 -9.85 12.67
N ARG A 332 18.59 -9.93 13.96
CA ARG A 332 17.72 -10.54 14.96
C ARG A 332 17.01 -9.50 15.80
N ILE A 333 15.72 -9.69 15.98
CA ILE A 333 14.88 -8.90 16.88
C ILE A 333 14.57 -9.76 18.09
N LYS A 334 14.88 -9.23 19.28
CA LYS A 334 14.63 -9.94 20.52
C LYS A 334 13.15 -9.87 20.86
N GLN A 335 12.45 -11.00 20.79
CA GLN A 335 11.02 -11.11 21.09
C GLN A 335 10.73 -11.87 22.40
N ASN A 336 11.77 -12.41 23.06
CA ASN A 336 11.63 -13.24 24.25
C ASN A 336 11.63 -12.42 25.55
N ASP A 337 10.76 -11.42 25.61
CA ASP A 337 10.48 -10.60 26.79
C ASP A 337 8.97 -10.47 27.00
N ASP A 338 8.55 -9.75 28.05
CA ASP A 338 7.15 -9.62 28.47
C ASP A 338 6.58 -8.23 28.12
N LEU A 339 6.98 -7.70 26.97
CA LEU A 339 6.57 -6.37 26.50
C LEU A 339 5.29 -6.39 25.65
N ASP A 340 4.70 -7.57 25.45
CA ASP A 340 3.49 -7.80 24.64
C ASP A 340 3.63 -7.25 23.22
N TYR A 341 2.89 -6.22 22.81
CA TYR A 341 2.97 -5.69 21.44
C TYR A 341 4.02 -4.60 21.30
N VAL A 342 5.10 -4.90 20.58
CA VAL A 342 6.24 -4.00 20.39
C VAL A 342 6.46 -3.70 18.91
N VAL A 343 6.88 -2.46 18.62
CA VAL A 343 7.43 -2.07 17.32
C VAL A 343 8.94 -1.94 17.47
N ASP A 344 9.68 -2.87 16.87
CA ASP A 344 11.13 -2.86 16.82
C ASP A 344 11.62 -2.25 15.51
N VAL A 345 12.79 -1.61 15.58
CA VAL A 345 13.51 -1.15 14.40
C VAL A 345 14.53 -2.22 14.02
N TRP A 346 14.36 -2.83 12.85
CA TRP A 346 15.35 -3.74 12.27
C TRP A 346 16.63 -2.96 11.89
N GLY A 347 16.45 -1.77 11.33
CA GLY A 347 17.53 -0.88 10.89
C GLY A 347 17.09 -0.03 9.70
N THR A 348 18.06 0.62 9.04
CA THR A 348 17.84 1.33 7.78
C THR A 348 18.50 0.59 6.62
N ALA A 349 17.86 0.63 5.44
CA ALA A 349 18.38 0.05 4.20
C ALA A 349 18.03 0.93 3.00
N ALA A 350 18.91 0.99 2.01
CA ALA A 350 18.60 1.58 0.70
C ALA A 350 17.85 0.54 -0.12
N LEU A 351 16.57 0.81 -0.41
CA LEU A 351 15.66 -0.15 -1.02
C LEU A 351 15.03 0.46 -2.28
N ALA A 352 14.79 -0.36 -3.29
CA ALA A 352 14.19 0.02 -4.57
C ALA A 352 13.61 -1.21 -5.29
N GLY A 353 12.59 -1.00 -6.12
CA GLY A 353 11.98 -2.07 -6.93
C GLY A 353 11.20 -3.05 -6.07
N ASP A 354 11.23 -4.33 -6.47
CA ASP A 354 10.52 -5.39 -5.74
C ASP A 354 11.38 -5.88 -4.58
N VAL A 355 10.92 -5.64 -3.35
CA VAL A 355 11.65 -5.96 -2.12
C VAL A 355 10.87 -6.97 -1.30
N GLU A 356 11.56 -7.97 -0.76
CA GLU A 356 11.00 -8.89 0.22
C GLU A 356 11.65 -8.68 1.58
N VAL A 357 10.82 -8.62 2.63
CA VAL A 357 11.26 -8.78 4.01
C VAL A 357 10.80 -10.14 4.50
N VAL A 358 11.74 -10.94 5.03
CA VAL A 358 11.48 -12.34 5.39
C VAL A 358 11.71 -12.55 6.87
N LEU A 359 10.66 -13.00 7.59
CA LEU A 359 10.84 -13.65 8.88
C LEU A 359 11.23 -15.10 8.62
N ASP A 360 12.48 -15.47 8.93
CA ASP A 360 13.04 -16.80 8.65
C ASP A 360 13.19 -17.64 9.91
N SER A 361 12.15 -18.42 10.21
CA SER A 361 12.14 -19.40 11.31
C SER A 361 12.62 -20.79 10.87
N SER A 362 13.24 -20.93 9.69
CA SER A 362 13.63 -22.26 9.16
C SER A 362 14.90 -22.82 9.81
N MET A 363 15.75 -21.92 10.31
CA MET A 363 17.06 -22.26 10.89
C MET A 363 16.95 -22.85 12.29
N GLU A 364 15.88 -22.53 13.02
CA GLU A 364 15.70 -22.87 14.44
C GLU A 364 14.36 -23.59 14.67
N GLY A 365 14.18 -24.17 15.86
CA GLY A 365 12.94 -24.87 16.26
C GLY A 365 12.08 -24.06 17.22
N GLU A 366 12.35 -22.76 17.31
CA GLU A 366 11.77 -21.86 18.29
C GLU A 366 10.62 -21.03 17.70
N SER A 367 9.86 -20.36 18.55
CA SER A 367 8.69 -19.58 18.14
C SER A 367 9.07 -18.13 17.83
N ASP A 368 8.80 -17.69 16.61
CA ASP A 368 8.88 -16.29 16.20
C ASP A 368 7.48 -15.75 15.88
N SER A 369 7.27 -14.45 16.05
CA SER A 369 5.98 -13.79 15.81
C SER A 369 6.10 -12.53 14.97
N VAL A 370 5.00 -12.15 14.30
CA VAL A 370 4.90 -10.94 13.49
C VAL A 370 3.45 -10.50 13.33
N ILE A 371 3.24 -9.18 13.27
CA ILE A 371 1.96 -8.52 12.99
C ILE A 371 2.05 -7.78 11.67
N TRP A 372 3.10 -7.00 11.49
CA TRP A 372 3.35 -6.32 10.22
C TRP A 372 4.81 -5.99 10.07
N VAL A 373 5.20 -5.76 8.82
CA VAL A 373 6.44 -5.10 8.44
C VAL A 373 6.09 -3.76 7.81
N LYS A 374 6.82 -2.72 8.19
CA LYS A 374 6.62 -1.35 7.69
C LYS A 374 7.95 -0.77 7.22
N LEU A 375 7.95 -0.21 6.02
CA LEU A 375 9.06 0.54 5.46
C LEU A 375 8.73 2.03 5.55
N VAL A 376 9.52 2.79 6.31
CA VAL A 376 9.33 4.24 6.48
C VAL A 376 10.50 4.98 5.82
N PRO A 377 10.29 5.80 4.77
CA PRO A 377 11.37 6.58 4.18
C PRO A 377 12.07 7.45 5.23
N VAL A 378 13.40 7.51 5.15
CA VAL A 378 14.26 8.35 5.98
C VAL A 378 14.70 9.55 5.13
N GLY A 379 14.15 10.72 5.42
CA GLY A 379 14.42 11.95 4.65
C GLY A 379 13.75 13.16 5.26
#